data_AF-A0A8J1XZT6-F1
#
_entry.id   AF-A0A8J1XZT6-F1
#
_cell.length_a   1.000
_cell.length_b   1.000
_cell.length_c   1.000
_cell.angle_alpha   90.00
_cell.angle_beta   90.00
_cell.angle_gamma   90.00
#
_symmetry.space_group_name_H-M   'P 1'
#
loop_
_entity.id
_entity.type
_entity.pdbx_description
1 polymer ?
#
loop_
_entity_poly.entity_id
_entity_poly.type
_entity_poly.pdbx_seq_one_letter_code
_entity_poly.pdbx_strand_id
1 'polypeptide(L)'
;ENILYNHASRGITVSTTTQLRMKALILVIGILCLQIKNGSGACDLGYAINSFATDLFKELLLNATDNNIFFSPFSISTALAMTQLGTDGRTSQQMKNTLKVDNCRNHHQLFKQLLNDINGRRTTYVLKSANNIFPNTIFNIDPTYLVDVMRYYQAQVRAYNYTTQARVAVKEINEWISNNTEGKLKDVLSSADVNAFTMLLLVNAIYFKGDWKYTFDTKNTKSATFYCPSRRITVDMMMQTLNESQTHVYIKDDDLEADILELPYKGDEVSMVIILPKLKSDRLKALEDLKAKLTATKLASIQEEIDKHDFTLENREVNLRFPKLLISWRSALEKHLKNLGMIDVFSSEPGVANFSRICHGNKPCDLYINKVIHQTFVEVNEEGTEAAGVTITGMPIIIGGGPVDFRVDRPFLFLIRHKKSKAILFMGCITKATAAKKVTSCMTNKPCMKMYDGSPAKHCCGCKFQFKDPTKKNGQPQDPKVVLRKLKKNCNGEDCRESCLTEKCLKKYKVKNTCKVKKRSKSRQP
;
A
#
# COMPACT_ATOMS: atom_id res chain seq x y z
N GLU A 1 36.33 -18.02 34.83
CA GLU A 1 36.38 -18.32 36.29
C GLU A 1 37.06 -19.65 36.62
N ASN A 2 36.77 -20.77 35.94
CA ASN A 2 37.32 -22.11 36.26
C ASN A 2 38.85 -22.19 36.49
N ILE A 3 39.66 -21.37 35.81
CA ILE A 3 41.12 -21.31 36.02
C ILE A 3 41.47 -20.77 37.43
N LEU A 4 40.77 -19.74 37.90
CA LEU A 4 40.98 -19.18 39.26
C LEU A 4 40.57 -20.18 40.34
N TYR A 5 39.49 -20.93 40.11
CA TYR A 5 39.00 -21.95 41.03
C TYR A 5 40.01 -23.10 41.21
N ASN A 6 40.61 -23.57 40.11
CA ASN A 6 41.64 -24.62 40.12
C ASN A 6 42.99 -24.20 40.74
N HIS A 7 43.29 -22.90 40.82
CA HIS A 7 44.48 -22.42 41.53
C HIS A 7 44.26 -22.32 43.05
N ALA A 8 43.04 -21.95 43.48
CA ALA A 8 42.68 -21.91 44.90
C ALA A 8 42.74 -23.31 45.55
N SER A 9 42.29 -24.35 44.85
CA SER A 9 42.34 -25.75 45.32
C SER A 9 43.75 -26.37 45.33
N ARG A 10 44.79 -25.64 44.91
CA ARG A 10 46.20 -26.10 44.85
C ARG A 10 47.16 -25.28 45.71
N GLY A 11 46.66 -24.37 46.55
CA GLY A 11 47.47 -23.60 47.51
C GLY A 11 48.43 -22.57 46.87
N ILE A 12 48.25 -22.23 45.60
CA ILE A 12 49.14 -21.29 44.89
C ILE A 12 48.68 -19.85 45.16
N THR A 13 49.40 -19.14 46.02
CA THR A 13 49.16 -17.72 46.33
C THR A 13 49.61 -16.81 45.18
N VAL A 14 48.70 -16.56 44.24
CA VAL A 14 48.88 -15.58 43.16
C VAL A 14 48.98 -14.17 43.76
N SER A 15 50.10 -13.46 43.52
CA SER A 15 50.36 -12.15 44.13
C SER A 15 49.28 -11.11 43.77
N THR A 16 49.06 -10.15 44.68
CA THR A 16 48.07 -9.07 44.53
C THR A 16 48.24 -8.30 43.22
N THR A 17 49.48 -8.01 42.81
CA THR A 17 49.81 -7.39 41.51
C THR A 17 49.33 -8.21 40.32
N THR A 18 49.45 -9.54 40.41
CA THR A 18 49.01 -10.48 39.36
C THR A 18 47.48 -10.59 39.30
N GLN A 19 46.81 -10.56 40.46
CA GLN A 19 45.35 -10.47 40.54
C GLN A 19 44.81 -9.16 39.95
N LEU A 20 45.45 -8.01 40.23
CA LEU A 20 45.07 -6.73 39.61
C LEU A 20 45.25 -6.77 38.09
N ARG A 21 46.37 -7.32 37.59
CA ARG A 21 46.61 -7.47 36.14
C ARG A 21 45.57 -8.36 35.47
N MET A 22 45.16 -9.47 36.09
CA MET A 22 44.05 -10.28 35.57
C MET A 22 42.71 -9.54 35.58
N LYS A 23 42.37 -8.82 36.65
CA LYS A 23 41.12 -8.02 36.70
C LYS A 23 41.11 -6.92 35.64
N ALA A 24 42.23 -6.23 35.43
CA ALA A 24 42.40 -5.24 34.37
C ALA A 24 42.28 -5.88 32.97
N LEU A 25 42.89 -7.05 32.76
CA LEU A 25 42.77 -7.78 31.48
C LEU A 25 41.33 -8.24 31.22
N ILE A 26 40.61 -8.74 32.22
CA ILE A 26 39.19 -9.10 32.12
C ILE A 26 38.33 -7.87 31.82
N LEU A 27 38.61 -6.72 32.44
CA LEU A 27 37.93 -5.46 32.14
C LEU A 27 38.20 -5.00 30.70
N VAL A 28 39.45 -5.05 30.25
CA VAL A 28 39.85 -4.70 28.88
C VAL A 28 39.23 -5.65 27.85
N ILE A 29 39.21 -6.96 28.12
CA ILE A 29 38.49 -7.94 27.28
C ILE A 29 36.99 -7.68 27.31
N GLY A 30 36.40 -7.32 28.46
CA GLY A 30 34.99 -6.96 28.57
C GLY A 30 34.64 -5.72 27.74
N ILE A 31 35.49 -4.68 27.80
CA ILE A 31 35.37 -3.47 26.97
C ILE A 31 35.57 -3.80 25.49
N LEU A 32 36.57 -4.61 25.12
CA LEU A 32 36.76 -5.07 23.73
C LEU A 32 35.58 -5.91 23.23
N CYS A 33 35.00 -6.78 24.06
CA CYS A 33 33.79 -7.55 23.71
C CYS A 33 32.55 -6.65 23.58
N LEU A 34 32.43 -5.58 24.37
CA LEU A 34 31.39 -4.55 24.21
C LEU A 34 31.62 -3.74 22.91
N GLN A 35 32.87 -3.39 22.59
CA GLN A 35 33.25 -2.71 21.35
C GLN A 35 33.07 -3.62 20.12
N ILE A 36 33.25 -4.94 20.24
CA ILE A 36 32.98 -5.91 19.16
C ILE A 36 31.47 -6.11 18.97
N LYS A 37 30.69 -6.16 20.06
CA LYS A 37 29.21 -6.15 19.99
C LYS A 37 28.67 -4.86 19.37
N ASN A 38 29.26 -3.70 19.67
CA ASN A 38 28.85 -2.41 19.11
C ASN A 38 29.46 -2.11 17.72
N GLY A 39 30.59 -2.73 17.37
CA GLY A 39 31.31 -2.55 16.10
C GLY A 39 30.83 -3.44 14.95
N SER A 40 29.80 -4.27 15.19
CA SER A 40 29.15 -5.07 14.16
C SER A 40 27.66 -5.28 14.46
N GLY A 41 26.94 -4.17 14.65
CA GLY A 41 25.48 -4.20 14.73
C GLY A 41 24.91 -4.95 13.51
N ALA A 42 24.23 -6.07 13.77
CA ALA A 42 23.57 -6.83 12.72
C ALA A 42 22.54 -5.93 12.04
N CYS A 43 22.56 -5.85 10.71
CA CYS A 43 21.63 -5.00 9.99
C CYS A 43 20.18 -5.44 10.23
N ASP A 44 19.40 -4.55 10.83
CA ASP A 44 17.95 -4.66 10.87
C ASP A 44 17.38 -4.10 9.56
N LEU A 45 17.10 -5.00 8.61
CA LEU A 45 16.46 -4.66 7.35
C LEU A 45 15.03 -4.11 7.55
N GLY A 46 14.33 -4.54 8.60
CA GLY A 46 13.02 -4.00 8.95
C GLY A 46 13.10 -2.53 9.34
N TYR A 47 14.06 -2.17 10.20
CA TYR A 47 14.35 -0.78 10.55
C TYR A 47 14.78 0.04 9.33
N ALA A 48 15.62 -0.50 8.44
CA ALA A 48 16.03 0.18 7.21
C ALA A 48 14.83 0.51 6.29
N ILE A 49 13.96 -0.48 6.05
CA ILE A 49 12.71 -0.30 5.28
C ILE A 49 11.81 0.74 5.95
N ASN A 50 11.67 0.71 7.27
CA ASN A 50 10.82 1.65 8.02
C ASN A 50 11.39 3.07 8.01
N SER A 51 12.72 3.22 8.03
CA SER A 51 13.38 4.53 7.93
C SER A 51 13.22 5.14 6.54
N PHE A 52 13.43 4.34 5.48
CA PHE A 52 13.08 4.73 4.11
C PHE A 52 11.59 5.07 3.97
N ALA A 53 10.70 4.31 4.63
CA ALA A 53 9.26 4.59 4.63
C ALA A 53 8.94 5.98 5.18
N THR A 54 9.55 6.37 6.31
CA THR A 54 9.29 7.69 6.91
C THR A 54 9.84 8.84 6.08
N ASP A 55 10.99 8.66 5.44
CA ASP A 55 11.59 9.67 4.57
C ASP A 55 10.75 9.85 3.29
N LEU A 56 10.37 8.76 2.63
CA LEU A 56 9.50 8.80 1.46
C LEU A 56 8.10 9.33 1.81
N PHE A 57 7.54 8.98 2.98
CA PHE A 57 6.25 9.50 3.42
C PHE A 57 6.28 11.02 3.56
N LYS A 58 7.33 11.60 4.14
CA LYS A 58 7.52 13.06 4.23
C LYS A 58 7.59 13.71 2.85
N GLU A 59 8.34 13.13 1.91
CA GLU A 59 8.41 13.62 0.53
C GLU A 59 7.08 13.53 -0.24
N LEU A 60 6.28 12.48 0.00
CA LEU A 60 4.96 12.35 -0.59
C LEU A 60 3.97 13.38 0.00
N LEU A 61 4.11 13.73 1.28
CA LEU A 61 3.25 14.71 1.95
C LEU A 61 3.39 16.13 1.38
N LEU A 62 4.60 16.55 0.97
CA LEU A 62 4.86 17.89 0.41
C LEU A 62 3.97 18.25 -0.79
N ASN A 63 3.49 17.25 -1.54
CA ASN A 63 2.63 17.44 -2.71
C ASN A 63 1.17 16.96 -2.50
N ALA A 64 0.82 16.49 -1.29
CA ALA A 64 -0.45 15.82 -1.00
C ALA A 64 -1.41 16.66 -0.16
N THR A 65 -1.67 17.90 -0.58
CA THR A 65 -2.74 18.71 0.04
C THR A 65 -4.09 18.00 -0.15
N ASP A 66 -4.71 17.67 0.98
CA ASP A 66 -6.07 17.13 1.06
C ASP A 66 -6.31 15.75 0.39
N ASN A 67 -5.27 14.99 0.01
CA ASN A 67 -5.43 13.68 -0.64
C ASN A 67 -4.97 12.52 0.25
N ASN A 68 -5.44 11.30 -0.06
CA ASN A 68 -4.94 10.10 0.60
C ASN A 68 -3.57 9.73 0.03
N ILE A 69 -2.66 9.30 0.90
CA ILE A 69 -1.43 8.60 0.51
C ILE A 69 -1.59 7.13 0.89
N PHE A 70 -1.21 6.21 0.01
CA PHE A 70 -1.13 4.80 0.34
C PHE A 70 -0.06 4.09 -0.50
N PHE A 71 1.03 3.63 0.12
CA PHE A 71 2.16 3.03 -0.60
C PHE A 71 2.72 1.83 0.15
N SER A 72 3.60 1.07 -0.50
CA SER A 72 4.28 -0.07 0.11
C SER A 72 5.78 0.20 0.16
N PRO A 73 6.33 0.61 1.31
CA PRO A 73 7.76 0.86 1.43
C PRO A 73 8.55 -0.43 1.21
N PHE A 74 8.15 -1.55 1.81
CA PHE A 74 8.72 -2.88 1.54
C PHE A 74 8.86 -3.19 0.05
N SER A 75 7.79 -3.00 -0.73
CA SER A 75 7.82 -3.29 -2.16
C SER A 75 8.78 -2.35 -2.90
N ILE A 76 8.71 -1.04 -2.64
CA ILE A 76 9.56 -0.04 -3.29
C ILE A 76 11.04 -0.31 -2.97
N SER A 77 11.37 -0.56 -1.70
CA SER A 77 12.72 -0.94 -1.27
C SER A 77 13.20 -2.20 -1.96
N THR A 78 12.33 -3.19 -2.15
CA THR A 78 12.65 -4.44 -2.87
C THR A 78 13.01 -4.16 -4.34
N ALA A 79 12.18 -3.41 -5.06
CA ALA A 79 12.42 -3.06 -6.47
C ALA A 79 13.66 -2.18 -6.67
N LEU A 80 13.90 -1.22 -5.77
CA LEU A 80 15.08 -0.36 -5.81
C LEU A 80 16.35 -1.12 -5.41
N ALA A 81 16.31 -2.04 -4.45
CA ALA A 81 17.46 -2.87 -4.09
C ALA A 81 17.82 -3.88 -5.20
N MET A 82 16.82 -4.45 -5.88
CA MET A 82 17.00 -5.26 -7.09
C MET A 82 17.61 -4.46 -8.26
N THR A 83 17.31 -3.17 -8.34
CA THR A 83 17.94 -2.26 -9.32
C THR A 83 19.37 -1.91 -8.90
N GLN A 84 19.58 -1.59 -7.62
CA GLN A 84 20.89 -1.23 -7.05
C GLN A 84 21.92 -2.38 -7.16
N LEU A 85 21.49 -3.64 -7.11
CA LEU A 85 22.31 -4.82 -7.42
C LEU A 85 23.09 -4.67 -8.75
N GLY A 86 22.50 -3.98 -9.72
CA GLY A 86 23.05 -3.69 -11.04
C GLY A 86 23.89 -2.42 -11.15
N THR A 87 24.13 -1.71 -10.04
CA THR A 87 24.83 -0.41 -10.02
C THR A 87 26.14 -0.45 -9.26
N ASP A 88 27.10 0.38 -9.66
CA ASP A 88 28.40 0.52 -8.99
C ASP A 88 28.73 1.98 -8.60
N GLY A 89 29.82 2.16 -7.86
CA GLY A 89 30.36 3.47 -7.47
C GLY A 89 29.35 4.38 -6.77
N ARG A 90 29.38 5.67 -7.15
CA ARG A 90 28.56 6.74 -6.55
C ARG A 90 27.05 6.48 -6.70
N THR A 91 26.61 5.98 -7.85
CA THR A 91 25.21 5.59 -8.10
C THR A 91 24.75 4.53 -7.09
N SER A 92 25.54 3.48 -6.91
CA SER A 92 25.26 2.41 -5.94
C SER A 92 25.23 2.93 -4.50
N GLN A 93 26.16 3.82 -4.14
CA GLN A 93 26.20 4.42 -2.80
C GLN A 93 25.00 5.31 -2.51
N GLN A 94 24.59 6.17 -3.45
CA GLN A 94 23.38 6.98 -3.32
C GLN A 94 22.15 6.08 -3.10
N MET A 95 21.99 5.02 -3.90
CA MET A 95 20.87 4.10 -3.74
C MET A 95 20.86 3.42 -2.37
N LYS A 96 22.01 2.95 -1.87
CA LYS A 96 22.12 2.36 -0.53
C LYS A 96 21.80 3.35 0.59
N ASN A 97 22.29 4.59 0.49
CA ASN A 97 22.04 5.65 1.47
C ASN A 97 20.55 6.01 1.53
N THR A 98 19.89 6.20 0.37
CA THR A 98 18.45 6.47 0.32
C THR A 98 17.64 5.31 0.88
N LEU A 99 18.03 4.06 0.57
CA LEU A 99 17.39 2.85 1.09
C LEU A 99 17.74 2.50 2.54
N LYS A 100 18.66 3.24 3.19
CA LYS A 100 19.14 3.00 4.57
C LYS A 100 19.81 1.63 4.78
N VAL A 101 20.43 1.11 3.71
CA VAL A 101 21.12 -0.21 3.68
C VAL A 101 22.63 -0.09 3.47
N ASP A 102 23.19 1.11 3.63
CA ASP A 102 24.62 1.41 3.56
C ASP A 102 25.44 0.61 4.59
N ASN A 103 24.91 0.44 5.80
CA ASN A 103 25.52 -0.37 6.86
C ASN A 103 25.17 -1.87 6.77
N CYS A 104 24.35 -2.27 5.79
CA CYS A 104 23.84 -3.62 5.64
C CYS A 104 24.69 -4.46 4.69
N ARG A 105 25.74 -5.11 5.24
CA ARG A 105 26.49 -6.14 4.51
C ARG A 105 25.53 -7.23 4.00
N ASN A 106 25.60 -7.52 2.71
CA ASN A 106 24.76 -8.52 2.02
C ASN A 106 23.24 -8.30 2.16
N HIS A 107 22.77 -7.04 2.14
CA HIS A 107 21.34 -6.70 2.20
C HIS A 107 20.47 -7.44 1.16
N HIS A 108 20.98 -7.76 -0.03
CA HIS A 108 20.26 -8.59 -1.01
C HIS A 108 19.87 -9.99 -0.47
N GLN A 109 20.73 -10.61 0.36
CA GLN A 109 20.43 -11.87 1.03
C GLN A 109 19.40 -11.69 2.16
N LEU A 110 19.41 -10.55 2.85
CA LEU A 110 18.38 -10.20 3.84
C LEU A 110 17.01 -9.97 3.15
N PHE A 111 16.98 -9.28 1.99
CA PHE A 111 15.78 -9.15 1.16
C PHE A 111 15.24 -10.52 0.72
N LYS A 112 16.12 -11.43 0.30
CA LYS A 112 15.74 -12.81 -0.04
C LYS A 112 15.08 -13.55 1.13
N GLN A 113 15.66 -13.45 2.33
CA GLN A 113 15.11 -14.05 3.54
C GLN A 113 13.75 -13.46 3.89
N LEU A 114 13.63 -12.12 3.84
CA LEU A 114 12.39 -11.40 4.11
C LEU A 114 11.28 -11.74 3.09
N LEU A 115 11.62 -11.84 1.80
CA LEU A 115 10.71 -12.27 0.74
C LEU A 115 10.22 -13.71 0.93
N ASN A 116 11.10 -14.62 1.38
CA ASN A 116 10.73 -16.01 1.68
C ASN A 116 9.83 -16.12 2.92
N ASP A 117 10.08 -15.30 3.95
CA ASP A 117 9.24 -15.24 5.15
C ASP A 117 7.83 -14.70 4.81
N ILE A 118 7.76 -13.58 4.08
CA ILE A 118 6.48 -12.90 3.77
C ILE A 118 5.65 -13.65 2.71
N ASN A 119 6.28 -14.26 1.70
CA ASN A 119 5.59 -15.00 0.63
C ASN A 119 5.62 -16.52 0.85
N GLY A 120 5.82 -16.97 2.09
CA GLY A 120 5.93 -18.39 2.43
C GLY A 120 4.65 -19.17 2.14
N ARG A 121 4.77 -20.45 1.73
CA ARG A 121 3.62 -21.32 1.37
C ARG A 121 2.63 -21.64 2.50
N ARG A 122 2.80 -21.07 3.69
CA ARG A 122 2.00 -21.32 4.89
C ARG A 122 1.35 -20.05 5.47
N THR A 123 1.50 -18.90 4.81
CA THR A 123 0.84 -17.67 5.27
C THR A 123 -0.67 -17.81 5.17
N THR A 124 -1.39 -17.21 6.12
CA THR A 124 -2.86 -17.17 6.10
C THR A 124 -3.42 -15.91 5.42
N TYR A 125 -2.52 -15.07 4.91
CA TYR A 125 -2.80 -13.90 4.09
C TYR A 125 -2.17 -14.06 2.69
N VAL A 126 -2.65 -13.26 1.75
CA VAL A 126 -2.17 -13.18 0.36
C VAL A 126 -1.51 -11.83 0.15
N LEU A 127 -0.20 -11.83 -0.06
CA LEU A 127 0.54 -10.69 -0.61
C LEU A 127 0.93 -11.02 -2.06
N LYS A 128 0.56 -10.15 -3.00
CA LYS A 128 0.92 -10.28 -4.42
C LYS A 128 1.66 -9.04 -4.89
N SER A 129 2.89 -9.23 -5.33
CA SER A 129 3.78 -8.17 -5.75
C SER A 129 4.32 -8.45 -7.15
N ALA A 130 4.14 -7.48 -8.03
CA ALA A 130 4.67 -7.44 -9.39
C ALA A 130 5.76 -6.34 -9.42
N ASN A 131 6.95 -6.71 -8.95
CA ASN A 131 8.12 -5.85 -8.92
C ASN A 131 9.08 -6.27 -10.04
N ASN A 132 9.42 -5.36 -10.95
CA ASN A 132 10.38 -5.66 -12.00
C ASN A 132 11.06 -4.41 -12.56
N ILE A 133 12.20 -4.64 -13.22
CA ILE A 133 12.81 -3.66 -14.11
C ILE A 133 12.63 -4.07 -15.57
N PHE A 134 12.52 -3.07 -16.45
CA PHE A 134 12.32 -3.26 -17.87
C PHE A 134 13.34 -2.42 -18.67
N PRO A 135 14.58 -2.91 -18.85
CA PRO A 135 15.61 -2.23 -19.63
C PRO A 135 15.29 -2.22 -21.13
N ASN A 136 15.95 -1.34 -21.88
CA ASN A 136 15.86 -1.29 -23.33
C ASN A 136 16.77 -2.36 -23.96
N THR A 137 16.28 -3.08 -24.98
CA THR A 137 17.03 -4.13 -25.71
C THR A 137 18.28 -3.64 -26.45
N ILE A 138 18.53 -2.33 -26.55
CA ILE A 138 19.79 -1.81 -27.10
C ILE A 138 21.01 -2.15 -26.23
N PHE A 139 20.79 -2.51 -24.96
CA PHE A 139 21.83 -2.94 -24.02
C PHE A 139 21.82 -4.46 -23.87
N ASN A 140 22.99 -5.08 -23.98
CA ASN A 140 23.17 -6.49 -23.65
C ASN A 140 23.23 -6.64 -22.13
N ILE A 141 22.26 -7.35 -21.55
CA ILE A 141 22.16 -7.53 -20.10
C ILE A 141 23.12 -8.62 -19.62
N ASP A 142 23.88 -8.36 -18.56
CA ASP A 142 24.81 -9.31 -17.96
C ASP A 142 24.06 -10.55 -17.41
N PRO A 143 24.40 -11.77 -17.85
CA PRO A 143 23.79 -13.00 -17.33
C PRO A 143 23.93 -13.17 -15.81
N THR A 144 25.02 -12.67 -15.22
CA THR A 144 25.28 -12.70 -13.78
C THR A 144 24.22 -11.90 -13.02
N TYR A 145 23.87 -10.71 -13.53
CA TYR A 145 22.82 -9.89 -12.96
C TYR A 145 21.45 -10.57 -13.05
N LEU A 146 21.14 -11.21 -14.19
CA LEU A 146 19.89 -11.98 -14.34
C LEU A 146 19.81 -13.14 -13.34
N VAL A 147 20.92 -13.86 -13.13
CA VAL A 147 21.01 -14.95 -12.14
C VAL A 147 20.84 -14.42 -10.72
N ASP A 148 21.49 -13.32 -10.35
CA ASP A 148 21.38 -12.78 -8.99
C ASP A 148 20.01 -12.12 -8.71
N VAL A 149 19.38 -11.46 -9.70
CA VAL A 149 17.99 -10.97 -9.57
C VAL A 149 17.03 -12.13 -9.33
N MET A 150 17.14 -13.22 -10.09
CA MET A 150 16.33 -14.43 -9.87
C MET A 150 16.64 -15.06 -8.50
N ARG A 151 17.92 -15.13 -8.11
CA ARG A 151 18.38 -15.71 -6.85
C ARG A 151 17.88 -14.97 -5.61
N TYR A 152 17.92 -13.64 -5.60
CA TYR A 152 17.61 -12.82 -4.42
C TYR A 152 16.18 -12.31 -4.41
N TYR A 153 15.61 -11.99 -5.58
CA TYR A 153 14.32 -11.29 -5.70
C TYR A 153 13.23 -12.13 -6.37
N GLN A 154 13.54 -13.33 -6.86
CA GLN A 154 12.61 -14.23 -7.57
C GLN A 154 11.96 -13.58 -8.81
N ALA A 155 12.59 -12.54 -9.35
CA ALA A 155 12.10 -11.77 -10.49
C ALA A 155 12.80 -12.20 -11.79
N GLN A 156 12.09 -12.04 -12.90
CA GLN A 156 12.61 -12.29 -14.25
C GLN A 156 12.59 -10.99 -15.04
N VAL A 157 13.76 -10.38 -15.24
CA VAL A 157 13.92 -9.14 -16.01
C VAL A 157 13.48 -9.37 -17.46
N ARG A 158 12.71 -8.42 -18.02
CA ARG A 158 12.27 -8.45 -19.43
C ARG A 158 12.68 -7.15 -20.11
N ALA A 159 13.33 -7.24 -21.26
CA ALA A 159 13.74 -6.08 -22.04
C ALA A 159 12.77 -5.80 -23.19
N TYR A 160 12.61 -4.54 -23.59
CA TYR A 160 11.79 -4.14 -24.75
C TYR A 160 12.54 -3.17 -25.67
N ASN A 161 12.27 -3.23 -26.98
CA ASN A 161 12.76 -2.23 -27.93
C ASN A 161 11.82 -1.02 -27.89
N TYR A 162 11.99 -0.11 -26.94
CA TYR A 162 11.04 0.99 -26.75
C TYR A 162 10.86 1.88 -27.99
N THR A 163 11.92 2.05 -28.80
CA THR A 163 11.88 2.83 -30.05
C THR A 163 10.83 2.35 -31.04
N THR A 164 10.59 1.03 -31.11
CA THR A 164 9.61 0.42 -32.04
C THR A 164 8.41 -0.21 -31.35
N GLN A 165 8.52 -0.55 -30.06
CA GLN A 165 7.56 -1.39 -29.32
C GLN A 165 6.99 -0.72 -28.06
N ALA A 166 7.20 0.58 -27.80
CA ALA A 166 6.70 1.25 -26.58
C ALA A 166 5.22 0.96 -26.23
N ARG A 167 4.32 0.93 -27.23
CA ARG A 167 2.89 0.60 -27.03
C ARG A 167 2.67 -0.88 -26.68
N VAL A 168 3.46 -1.78 -27.25
CA VAL A 168 3.43 -3.22 -26.97
C VAL A 168 3.95 -3.47 -25.55
N ALA A 169 5.08 -2.85 -25.18
CA ALA A 169 5.65 -2.92 -23.84
C ALA A 169 4.63 -2.47 -22.77
N VAL A 170 3.94 -1.34 -22.95
CA VAL A 170 2.88 -0.90 -22.02
C VAL A 170 1.78 -1.95 -21.85
N LYS A 171 1.32 -2.55 -22.96
CA LYS A 171 0.29 -3.59 -22.94
C LYS A 171 0.78 -4.85 -22.20
N GLU A 172 1.92 -5.39 -22.60
CA GLU A 172 2.46 -6.64 -22.04
C GLU A 172 2.88 -6.51 -20.58
N ILE A 173 3.41 -5.35 -20.17
CA ILE A 173 3.70 -5.07 -18.75
C ILE A 173 2.40 -4.97 -17.94
N ASN A 174 1.35 -4.33 -18.46
CA ASN A 174 0.05 -4.28 -17.78
C ASN A 174 -0.61 -5.67 -17.65
N GLU A 175 -0.54 -6.50 -18.70
CA GLU A 175 -1.01 -7.89 -18.66
C GLU A 175 -0.20 -8.72 -17.66
N TRP A 176 1.13 -8.58 -17.64
CA TRP A 176 2.00 -9.21 -16.65
C TRP A 176 1.68 -8.77 -15.21
N ILE A 177 1.49 -7.47 -14.96
CA ILE A 177 1.07 -6.95 -13.64
C ILE A 177 -0.28 -7.56 -13.24
N SER A 178 -1.25 -7.58 -14.15
CA SER A 178 -2.58 -8.11 -13.84
C SER A 178 -2.53 -9.58 -13.48
N ASN A 179 -1.78 -10.39 -14.23
CA ASN A 179 -1.60 -11.81 -13.91
C ASN A 179 -0.88 -12.03 -12.57
N ASN A 180 0.15 -11.26 -12.26
CA ASN A 180 0.89 -11.36 -11.00
C ASN A 180 0.13 -10.76 -9.78
N THR A 181 -0.98 -10.06 -10.01
CA THR A 181 -1.83 -9.47 -8.96
C THR A 181 -3.26 -10.00 -9.00
N GLU A 182 -3.49 -11.19 -9.57
CA GLU A 182 -4.80 -11.88 -9.62
C GLU A 182 -5.93 -11.00 -10.21
N GLY A 183 -5.59 -10.15 -11.18
CA GLY A 183 -6.51 -9.22 -11.83
C GLY A 183 -6.85 -7.96 -11.01
N LYS A 184 -6.27 -7.77 -9.82
CA LYS A 184 -6.57 -6.64 -8.93
C LYS A 184 -5.98 -5.33 -9.41
N LEU A 185 -4.76 -5.36 -9.95
CA LEU A 185 -4.14 -4.20 -10.60
C LEU A 185 -4.21 -4.35 -12.11
N LYS A 186 -4.71 -3.31 -12.77
CA LYS A 186 -4.88 -3.18 -14.22
C LYS A 186 -4.46 -1.78 -14.64
N ASP A 187 -4.00 -1.65 -15.88
CA ASP A 187 -3.70 -0.36 -16.52
C ASP A 187 -2.76 0.54 -15.69
N VAL A 188 -1.78 -0.08 -15.02
CA VAL A 188 -0.79 0.59 -14.14
C VAL A 188 0.13 1.51 -14.94
N LEU A 189 0.48 1.13 -16.16
CA LEU A 189 1.16 1.97 -17.13
C LEU A 189 0.16 2.55 -18.13
N SER A 190 0.31 3.85 -18.41
CA SER A 190 -0.35 4.52 -19.52
C SER A 190 0.64 4.75 -20.68
N SER A 191 0.14 5.12 -21.85
CA SER A 191 0.97 5.54 -22.98
C SER A 191 1.75 6.84 -22.74
N ALA A 192 1.54 7.53 -21.60
CA ALA A 192 2.32 8.69 -21.20
C ALA A 192 3.50 8.33 -20.26
N ASP A 193 3.61 7.08 -19.82
CA ASP A 193 4.69 6.63 -18.93
C ASP A 193 5.90 6.05 -19.66
N VAL A 194 5.72 5.62 -20.92
CA VAL A 194 6.72 4.95 -21.75
C VAL A 194 6.72 5.58 -23.15
N ASN A 195 7.90 5.85 -23.69
CA ASN A 195 8.07 6.44 -25.03
C ASN A 195 9.31 5.87 -25.74
N ALA A 196 9.57 6.30 -26.97
CA ALA A 196 10.65 5.79 -27.82
C ALA A 196 12.07 6.00 -27.23
N PHE A 197 12.24 6.89 -26.24
CA PHE A 197 13.50 7.22 -25.58
C PHE A 197 13.64 6.55 -24.19
N THR A 198 12.73 5.65 -23.81
CA THR A 198 12.85 4.89 -22.56
C THR A 198 14.06 3.96 -22.63
N MET A 199 14.97 4.09 -21.65
CA MET A 199 16.16 3.26 -21.42
C MET A 199 15.93 2.25 -20.30
N LEU A 200 15.36 2.69 -19.17
CA LEU A 200 15.00 1.82 -18.04
C LEU A 200 13.71 2.28 -17.37
N LEU A 201 12.75 1.37 -17.26
CA LEU A 201 11.50 1.55 -16.52
C LEU A 201 11.49 0.61 -15.31
N LEU A 202 11.22 1.15 -14.12
CA LEU A 202 10.90 0.40 -12.91
C LEU A 202 9.37 0.40 -12.74
N VAL A 203 8.78 -0.78 -12.52
CA VAL A 203 7.38 -0.87 -12.08
C VAL A 203 7.26 -1.70 -10.82
N ASN A 204 6.47 -1.15 -9.91
CA ASN A 204 6.09 -1.75 -8.66
C ASN A 204 4.56 -1.73 -8.55
N ALA A 205 3.94 -2.89 -8.52
CA ALA A 205 2.50 -3.02 -8.36
C ALA A 205 2.23 -4.08 -7.30
N ILE A 206 1.60 -3.69 -6.18
CA ILE A 206 1.43 -4.59 -5.03
C ILE A 206 0.04 -4.50 -4.40
N TYR A 207 -0.49 -5.67 -4.05
CA TYR A 207 -1.79 -5.88 -3.45
C TYR A 207 -1.64 -6.80 -2.23
N PHE A 208 -2.44 -6.53 -1.21
CA PHE A 208 -2.56 -7.33 0.01
C PHE A 208 -4.02 -7.69 0.27
N LYS A 209 -4.22 -8.90 0.76
CA LYS A 209 -5.47 -9.47 1.24
C LYS A 209 -5.16 -10.30 2.47
N GLY A 210 -5.96 -10.17 3.53
CA GLY A 210 -5.79 -10.94 4.76
C GLY A 210 -7.02 -10.78 5.65
N ASP A 211 -7.55 -11.88 6.15
CA ASP A 211 -8.71 -11.89 7.05
C ASP A 211 -8.30 -11.33 8.42
N TRP A 212 -9.17 -10.54 9.08
CA TRP A 212 -8.99 -10.18 10.49
C TRP A 212 -8.94 -11.44 11.36
N LYS A 213 -8.14 -11.41 12.44
CA LYS A 213 -8.22 -12.46 13.47
C LYS A 213 -9.58 -12.46 14.16
N TYR A 214 -10.20 -11.28 14.29
CA TYR A 214 -11.54 -11.07 14.83
C TYR A 214 -12.36 -10.19 13.86
N THR A 215 -13.33 -10.79 13.19
CA THR A 215 -14.13 -10.14 12.14
C THR A 215 -15.26 -9.30 12.73
N PHE A 216 -15.63 -8.21 12.05
CA PHE A 216 -16.80 -7.41 12.38
C PHE A 216 -18.07 -8.14 11.93
N ASP A 217 -19.19 -8.04 12.66
CA ASP A 217 -20.49 -8.44 12.12
C ASP A 217 -20.99 -7.36 11.15
N THR A 218 -21.23 -7.74 9.90
CA THR A 218 -21.87 -6.90 8.85
C THR A 218 -23.18 -6.23 9.31
N LYS A 219 -23.92 -6.83 10.25
CA LYS A 219 -25.12 -6.25 10.86
C LYS A 219 -24.82 -5.02 11.73
N ASN A 220 -23.61 -4.90 12.26
CA ASN A 220 -23.17 -3.78 13.09
C ASN A 220 -22.60 -2.63 12.25
N THR A 221 -22.30 -2.85 10.96
CA THR A 221 -21.94 -1.77 10.04
C THR A 221 -23.12 -0.79 9.87
N LYS A 222 -22.88 0.51 10.10
CA LYS A 222 -23.87 1.59 9.94
C LYS A 222 -23.27 2.77 9.19
N SER A 223 -24.10 3.53 8.47
CA SER A 223 -23.68 4.81 7.90
C SER A 223 -23.38 5.81 9.01
N ALA A 224 -22.16 6.36 9.03
CA ALA A 224 -21.73 7.37 10.00
C ALA A 224 -21.02 8.55 9.31
N THR A 225 -20.84 9.64 10.05
CA THR A 225 -20.09 10.82 9.57
C THR A 225 -18.60 10.62 9.77
N PHE A 226 -17.82 10.80 8.71
CA PHE A 226 -16.37 11.00 8.75
C PHE A 226 -16.05 12.49 8.52
N TYR A 227 -15.20 13.05 9.37
CA TYR A 227 -14.83 14.47 9.42
C TYR A 227 -13.52 14.71 8.66
N CYS A 228 -13.58 14.78 7.33
CA CYS A 228 -12.42 15.22 6.53
C CYS A 228 -12.00 16.65 6.90
N PRO A 229 -10.75 17.07 6.58
CA PRO A 229 -10.27 18.43 6.76
C PRO A 229 -11.23 19.53 6.27
N SER A 230 -11.68 19.40 5.03
CA SER A 230 -12.42 20.42 4.29
C SER A 230 -13.94 20.19 4.24
N ARG A 231 -14.43 19.02 4.73
CA ARG A 231 -15.86 18.64 4.65
C ARG A 231 -16.23 17.46 5.55
N ARG A 232 -17.53 17.24 5.73
CA ARG A 232 -18.06 15.99 6.30
C ARG A 232 -18.54 15.08 5.18
N ILE A 233 -18.33 13.77 5.31
CA ILE A 233 -18.83 12.75 4.37
C ILE A 233 -19.50 11.60 5.14
N THR A 234 -20.42 10.89 4.49
CA THR A 234 -21.02 9.67 5.05
C THR A 234 -20.24 8.45 4.57
N VAL A 235 -19.83 7.60 5.51
CA VAL A 235 -19.05 6.37 5.29
C VAL A 235 -19.80 5.18 5.89
N ASP A 236 -19.51 3.97 5.42
CA ASP A 236 -19.95 2.74 6.08
C ASP A 236 -18.97 2.44 7.22
N MET A 237 -19.42 2.62 8.46
CA MET A 237 -18.63 2.49 9.68
C MET A 237 -18.92 1.13 10.31
N MET A 238 -17.92 0.26 10.30
CA MET A 238 -17.95 -1.07 10.92
C MET A 238 -17.77 -0.91 12.42
N MET A 239 -18.45 -1.74 13.22
CA MET A 239 -18.43 -1.62 14.68
C MET A 239 -18.30 -3.00 15.34
N GLN A 240 -17.38 -3.11 16.30
CA GLN A 240 -17.24 -4.27 17.19
C GLN A 240 -16.69 -3.84 18.55
N THR A 241 -16.86 -4.69 19.56
CA THR A 241 -16.18 -4.57 20.85
C THR A 241 -15.08 -5.63 20.89
N LEU A 242 -13.85 -5.20 21.14
CA LEU A 242 -12.70 -6.07 21.34
C LEU A 242 -12.50 -6.26 22.84
N ASN A 243 -12.64 -7.49 23.30
CA ASN A 243 -12.67 -7.87 24.71
C ASN A 243 -11.25 -8.19 25.20
N GLU A 244 -11.00 -8.10 26.50
CA GLU A 244 -9.65 -8.27 27.10
C GLU A 244 -8.96 -9.59 26.70
N SER A 245 -9.74 -10.68 26.56
CA SER A 245 -9.28 -12.00 26.08
C SER A 245 -8.87 -12.08 24.59
N GLN A 246 -9.13 -11.04 23.79
CA GLN A 246 -8.76 -10.99 22.37
C GLN A 246 -7.40 -10.32 22.24
N THR A 247 -6.57 -10.79 21.31
CA THR A 247 -5.27 -10.17 21.06
C THR A 247 -5.45 -8.87 20.27
N HIS A 248 -5.35 -7.74 20.94
CA HIS A 248 -5.17 -6.40 20.36
C HIS A 248 -4.29 -5.60 21.32
N VAL A 249 -3.62 -4.56 20.82
CA VAL A 249 -2.84 -3.65 21.68
C VAL A 249 -3.38 -2.24 21.53
N TYR A 250 -3.69 -1.58 22.64
CA TYR A 250 -4.10 -0.17 22.67
C TYR A 250 -3.10 0.66 23.48
N ILE A 251 -2.51 1.65 22.83
CA ILE A 251 -1.50 2.55 23.40
C ILE A 251 -2.00 3.99 23.34
N LYS A 252 -1.76 4.74 24.43
CA LYS A 252 -1.90 6.20 24.46
C LYS A 252 -0.52 6.83 24.32
N ASP A 253 -0.23 7.34 23.13
CA ASP A 253 1.04 8.00 22.86
C ASP A 253 0.90 9.50 23.11
N ASP A 254 1.39 9.97 24.26
CA ASP A 254 1.33 11.37 24.65
C ASP A 254 2.30 12.25 23.84
N ASP A 255 3.44 11.71 23.37
CA ASP A 255 4.37 12.45 22.52
C ASP A 255 3.74 12.76 21.15
N LEU A 256 3.16 11.75 20.50
CA LEU A 256 2.43 11.90 19.23
C LEU A 256 1.10 12.64 19.41
N GLU A 257 0.59 12.70 20.64
CA GLU A 257 -0.77 13.09 20.96
C GLU A 257 -1.79 12.26 20.17
N ALA A 258 -1.62 10.94 20.18
CA ALA A 258 -2.39 9.98 19.39
C ALA A 258 -2.83 8.77 20.23
N ASP A 259 -3.95 8.18 19.81
CA ASP A 259 -4.41 6.86 20.22
C ASP A 259 -3.93 5.84 19.17
N ILE A 260 -3.32 4.73 19.60
CA ILE A 260 -2.79 3.69 18.72
C ILE A 260 -3.53 2.37 19.00
N LEU A 261 -3.93 1.66 17.95
CA LEU A 261 -4.56 0.34 18.06
C LEU A 261 -3.95 -0.65 17.07
N GLU A 262 -3.42 -1.78 17.55
CA GLU A 262 -3.05 -2.94 16.73
C GLU A 262 -4.21 -3.91 16.58
N LEU A 263 -4.54 -4.26 15.33
CA LEU A 263 -5.49 -5.29 14.93
C LEU A 263 -4.73 -6.41 14.18
N PRO A 264 -4.57 -7.62 14.75
CA PRO A 264 -3.92 -8.72 14.04
C PRO A 264 -4.82 -9.29 12.95
N TYR A 265 -4.18 -9.71 11.85
CA TYR A 265 -4.80 -10.59 10.88
C TYR A 265 -4.74 -12.04 11.38
N LYS A 266 -5.46 -12.92 10.70
CA LYS A 266 -5.40 -14.37 10.86
C LYS A 266 -3.93 -14.84 10.79
N GLY A 267 -3.61 -15.91 11.52
CA GLY A 267 -2.24 -16.41 11.66
C GLY A 267 -1.29 -15.55 12.51
N ASP A 268 -1.65 -14.30 12.85
CA ASP A 268 -0.88 -13.36 13.68
C ASP A 268 0.51 -12.96 13.13
N GLU A 269 0.85 -13.34 11.91
CA GLU A 269 2.12 -12.98 11.25
C GLU A 269 2.15 -11.49 10.83
N VAL A 270 0.97 -10.92 10.57
CA VAL A 270 0.77 -9.55 10.07
C VAL A 270 -0.31 -8.88 10.91
N SER A 271 -0.18 -7.57 11.12
CA SER A 271 -1.20 -6.75 11.78
C SER A 271 -1.37 -5.40 11.09
N MET A 272 -2.55 -4.79 11.25
CA MET A 272 -2.77 -3.38 10.99
C MET A 272 -2.55 -2.59 12.28
N VAL A 273 -1.73 -1.54 12.24
CA VAL A 273 -1.58 -0.57 13.33
C VAL A 273 -2.23 0.73 12.88
N ILE A 274 -3.27 1.17 13.60
CA ILE A 274 -3.98 2.43 13.35
C ILE A 274 -3.43 3.48 14.32
N ILE A 275 -2.97 4.62 13.80
CA ILE A 275 -2.50 5.76 14.59
C ILE A 275 -3.47 6.92 14.36
N LEU A 276 -4.25 7.23 15.39
CA LEU A 276 -5.39 8.16 15.34
C LEU A 276 -5.07 9.40 16.19
N PRO A 277 -4.86 10.60 15.60
CA PRO A 277 -4.64 11.82 16.36
C PRO A 277 -5.74 12.06 17.40
N LYS A 278 -5.37 12.49 18.61
CA LYS A 278 -6.33 12.95 19.63
C LYS A 278 -7.14 14.12 19.07
N LEU A 279 -8.41 14.19 19.47
CA LEU A 279 -9.33 15.21 18.95
C LEU A 279 -9.03 16.58 19.61
N LYS A 280 -8.12 17.36 18.99
CA LYS A 280 -7.93 18.78 19.29
C LYS A 280 -9.05 19.63 18.65
N SER A 281 -9.09 20.92 18.98
CA SER A 281 -9.96 21.92 18.35
C SER A 281 -9.77 22.01 16.83
N ASP A 282 -8.54 21.81 16.35
CA ASP A 282 -8.19 21.73 14.93
C ASP A 282 -7.74 20.31 14.54
N ARG A 283 -8.54 19.65 13.68
CA ARG A 283 -8.27 18.31 13.14
C ARG A 283 -7.18 18.29 12.08
N LEU A 284 -6.99 19.38 11.34
CA LEU A 284 -5.92 19.50 10.35
C LEU A 284 -4.58 19.61 11.07
N LYS A 285 -4.49 20.55 12.03
CA LYS A 285 -3.29 20.72 12.83
C LYS A 285 -2.90 19.44 13.56
N ALA A 286 -3.85 18.73 14.18
CA ALA A 286 -3.55 17.45 14.84
C ALA A 286 -2.97 16.39 13.89
N LEU A 287 -3.36 16.39 12.61
CA LEU A 287 -2.79 15.50 11.60
C LEU A 287 -1.39 15.94 11.16
N GLU A 288 -1.16 17.24 10.95
CA GLU A 288 0.17 17.75 10.58
C GLU A 288 1.18 17.62 11.74
N ASP A 289 0.75 17.88 12.98
CA ASP A 289 1.53 17.62 14.20
C ASP A 289 1.98 16.14 14.25
N LEU A 290 1.04 15.20 14.01
CA LEU A 290 1.34 13.76 13.96
C LEU A 290 2.35 13.42 12.85
N LYS A 291 2.13 13.92 11.62
CA LYS A 291 3.01 13.67 10.47
C LYS A 291 4.43 14.20 10.71
N ALA A 292 4.57 15.36 11.34
CA ALA A 292 5.87 15.96 11.65
C ALA A 292 6.64 15.15 12.70
N LYS A 293 5.95 14.70 13.75
CA LYS A 293 6.53 13.90 14.84
C LYS A 293 6.84 12.45 14.44
N LEU A 294 6.20 11.91 13.39
CA LEU A 294 6.43 10.53 12.96
C LEU A 294 7.82 10.36 12.32
N THR A 295 8.68 9.63 13.01
CA THR A 295 10.06 9.32 12.62
C THR A 295 10.32 7.83 12.68
N ALA A 296 11.40 7.36 12.03
CA ALA A 296 11.83 5.96 12.08
C ALA A 296 12.00 5.48 13.54
N THR A 297 12.63 6.29 14.39
CA THR A 297 12.85 6.00 15.81
C THR A 297 11.53 5.89 16.58
N LYS A 298 10.57 6.80 16.33
CA LYS A 298 9.25 6.74 17.00
C LYS A 298 8.41 5.56 16.51
N LEU A 299 8.50 5.18 15.22
CA LEU A 299 7.90 3.95 14.71
C LEU A 299 8.55 2.68 15.26
N ALA A 300 9.86 2.72 15.56
CA ALA A 300 10.54 1.61 16.23
C ALA A 300 10.08 1.50 17.70
N SER A 301 10.00 2.61 18.45
CA SER A 301 9.55 2.58 19.84
C SER A 301 8.09 2.12 19.97
N ILE A 302 7.19 2.56 19.09
CA ILE A 302 5.79 2.09 19.05
C ILE A 302 5.73 0.59 18.79
N GLN A 303 6.53 0.07 17.85
CA GLN A 303 6.56 -1.36 17.57
C GLN A 303 7.17 -2.17 18.73
N GLU A 304 8.19 -1.65 19.40
CA GLU A 304 8.71 -2.27 20.61
C GLU A 304 7.70 -2.28 21.77
N GLU A 305 6.90 -1.22 21.93
CA GLU A 305 5.84 -1.16 22.93
C GLU A 305 4.76 -2.19 22.64
N ILE A 306 4.29 -2.27 21.37
CA ILE A 306 3.35 -3.29 20.91
C ILE A 306 3.90 -4.71 21.10
N ASP A 307 5.19 -4.95 20.81
CA ASP A 307 5.82 -6.27 20.92
C ASP A 307 6.14 -6.68 22.38
N LYS A 308 6.15 -5.74 23.33
CA LYS A 308 6.37 -5.99 24.78
C LYS A 308 5.06 -6.24 25.54
N HIS A 309 3.93 -5.82 24.98
CA HIS A 309 2.60 -5.84 25.62
C HIS A 309 2.15 -7.26 25.98
N ASP A 310 1.85 -7.53 27.25
CA ASP A 310 1.36 -8.86 27.67
C ASP A 310 -0.14 -8.97 27.41
N PHE A 311 -0.47 -9.72 26.35
CA PHE A 311 -1.85 -9.98 25.92
C PHE A 311 -2.75 -10.62 26.99
N THR A 312 -2.20 -11.12 28.11
CA THR A 312 -2.97 -11.78 29.17
C THR A 312 -3.33 -10.88 30.35
N LEU A 313 -2.67 -9.72 30.48
CA LEU A 313 -2.79 -8.85 31.66
C LEU A 313 -3.08 -7.37 31.34
N GLU A 314 -2.79 -6.90 30.12
CA GLU A 314 -2.76 -5.46 29.81
C GLU A 314 -3.78 -5.02 28.74
N ASN A 315 -4.56 -5.94 28.18
CA ASN A 315 -5.58 -5.63 27.17
C ASN A 315 -6.83 -5.03 27.81
N ARG A 316 -7.12 -3.75 27.52
CA ARG A 316 -8.40 -3.12 27.86
C ARG A 316 -9.48 -3.48 26.84
N GLU A 317 -10.74 -3.51 27.26
CA GLU A 317 -11.86 -3.58 26.32
C GLU A 317 -11.90 -2.31 25.43
N VAL A 318 -12.07 -2.51 24.11
CA VAL A 318 -12.10 -1.43 23.10
C VAL A 318 -13.38 -1.51 22.27
N ASN A 319 -14.22 -0.48 22.35
CA ASN A 319 -15.32 -0.23 21.42
C ASN A 319 -14.75 0.37 20.12
N LEU A 320 -14.50 -0.47 19.13
CA LEU A 320 -13.91 -0.09 17.85
C LEU A 320 -14.97 0.36 16.85
N ARG A 321 -14.77 1.54 16.25
CA ARG A 321 -15.51 2.00 15.06
C ARG A 321 -14.54 2.36 13.94
N PHE A 322 -14.56 1.59 12.86
CA PHE A 322 -13.59 1.69 11.77
C PHE A 322 -14.29 1.78 10.40
N PRO A 323 -13.98 2.78 9.54
CA PRO A 323 -14.65 2.93 8.26
C PRO A 323 -14.17 1.89 7.26
N LYS A 324 -15.07 1.44 6.38
CA LYS A 324 -14.66 0.74 5.15
C LYS A 324 -13.79 1.65 4.30
N LEU A 325 -12.73 1.07 3.74
CA LEU A 325 -11.82 1.78 2.84
C LEU A 325 -11.75 1.05 1.51
N LEU A 326 -11.65 1.83 0.43
CA LEU A 326 -11.31 1.33 -0.89
C LEU A 326 -10.35 2.35 -1.50
N ILE A 327 -9.06 2.03 -1.51
CA ILE A 327 -7.99 2.95 -1.86
C ILE A 327 -7.16 2.32 -2.97
N SER A 328 -7.16 2.97 -4.13
CA SER A 328 -6.18 2.76 -5.18
C SER A 328 -5.27 3.99 -5.20
N TRP A 329 -3.96 3.80 -5.12
CA TRP A 329 -3.00 4.90 -5.16
C TRP A 329 -1.89 4.59 -6.16
N ARG A 330 -1.51 5.59 -6.95
CA ARG A 330 -0.51 5.47 -8.00
C ARG A 330 0.34 6.74 -8.01
N SER A 331 1.66 6.59 -8.03
CA SER A 331 2.58 7.71 -8.18
C SER A 331 3.80 7.35 -9.03
N ALA A 332 4.42 8.39 -9.57
CA ALA A 332 5.74 8.35 -10.19
C ALA A 332 6.75 8.87 -9.16
N LEU A 333 7.73 8.04 -8.78
CA LEU A 333 8.56 8.28 -7.60
C LEU A 333 9.90 8.98 -7.88
N GLU A 334 10.23 9.26 -9.13
CA GLU A 334 11.55 9.72 -9.56
C GLU A 334 11.92 11.05 -8.91
N LYS A 335 10.99 12.01 -8.86
CA LYS A 335 11.21 13.32 -8.20
C LYS A 335 11.43 13.15 -6.70
N HIS A 336 10.64 12.30 -6.04
CA HIS A 336 10.75 12.05 -4.61
C HIS A 336 12.07 11.35 -4.26
N LEU A 337 12.48 10.36 -5.04
CA LEU A 337 13.74 9.65 -4.85
C LEU A 337 14.96 10.57 -5.08
N LYS A 338 14.90 11.47 -6.07
CA LYS A 338 15.90 12.54 -6.27
C LYS A 338 16.04 13.45 -5.06
N ASN A 339 14.92 13.89 -4.48
CA ASN A 339 14.91 14.69 -3.25
C ASN A 339 15.55 13.94 -2.05
N LEU A 340 15.38 12.61 -1.98
CA LEU A 340 16.02 11.75 -0.98
C LEU A 340 17.49 11.38 -1.30
N GLY A 341 18.14 12.08 -2.25
CA GLY A 341 19.55 11.91 -2.58
C GLY A 341 19.89 10.81 -3.59
N MET A 342 18.88 10.12 -4.15
CA MET A 342 19.07 9.16 -5.24
C MET A 342 19.04 9.93 -6.57
N ILE A 343 20.19 10.45 -7.02
CA ILE A 343 20.27 11.43 -8.12
C ILE A 343 20.83 10.81 -9.39
N ASP A 344 22.04 10.26 -9.31
CA ASP A 344 22.85 9.88 -10.48
C ASP A 344 22.17 8.80 -11.32
N VAL A 345 21.42 7.90 -10.68
CA VAL A 345 20.68 6.78 -11.31
C VAL A 345 19.61 7.21 -12.33
N PHE A 346 19.20 8.48 -12.25
CA PHE A 346 18.20 9.11 -13.12
C PHE A 346 18.83 10.14 -14.08
N SER A 347 20.16 10.22 -14.17
CA SER A 347 20.85 11.14 -15.07
C SER A 347 20.95 10.53 -16.47
N SER A 348 20.52 11.29 -17.48
CA SER A 348 20.73 10.94 -18.88
C SER A 348 22.09 11.42 -19.42
N GLU A 349 22.93 12.00 -18.58
CA GLU A 349 24.30 12.41 -18.95
C GLU A 349 25.21 11.16 -19.01
N PRO A 350 25.90 10.91 -20.14
CA PRO A 350 26.75 9.73 -20.31
C PRO A 350 27.77 9.57 -19.19
N GLY A 351 27.94 8.33 -18.70
CA GLY A 351 28.87 8.00 -17.62
C GLY A 351 28.49 8.46 -16.20
N VAL A 352 27.38 9.20 -16.00
CA VAL A 352 26.92 9.59 -14.64
C VAL A 352 26.15 8.47 -13.96
N ALA A 353 25.21 7.84 -14.66
CA ALA A 353 24.44 6.71 -14.17
C ALA A 353 25.25 5.40 -14.31
N ASN A 354 25.89 4.94 -13.23
CA ASN A 354 26.76 3.77 -13.29
C ASN A 354 25.98 2.46 -13.11
N PHE A 355 25.53 1.92 -14.24
CA PHE A 355 24.87 0.61 -14.38
C PHE A 355 25.80 -0.49 -14.93
N SER A 356 27.11 -0.40 -14.68
CA SER A 356 28.12 -1.33 -15.22
C SER A 356 27.92 -2.81 -14.87
N ARG A 357 27.02 -3.13 -13.92
CA ARG A 357 26.63 -4.50 -13.56
C ARG A 357 25.31 -4.93 -14.20
N ILE A 358 24.59 -4.06 -14.92
CA ILE A 358 23.46 -4.44 -15.78
C ILE A 358 23.91 -4.62 -17.22
N CYS A 359 24.60 -3.66 -17.84
CA CYS A 359 25.05 -3.82 -19.23
C CYS A 359 26.46 -4.42 -19.31
N HIS A 360 26.66 -5.34 -20.26
CA HIS A 360 27.98 -5.91 -20.58
C HIS A 360 28.34 -5.71 -22.07
N GLY A 361 29.60 -5.39 -22.37
CA GLY A 361 30.14 -5.37 -23.74
C GLY A 361 30.79 -4.05 -24.17
N ASN A 362 31.08 -3.93 -25.47
CA ASN A 362 31.95 -2.89 -26.05
C ASN A 362 31.32 -1.48 -26.18
N LYS A 363 30.17 -1.22 -25.56
CA LYS A 363 29.49 0.09 -25.59
C LYS A 363 29.36 0.63 -24.16
N PRO A 364 29.46 1.95 -23.94
CA PRO A 364 29.17 2.53 -22.64
C PRO A 364 27.74 2.18 -22.22
N CYS A 365 27.58 1.79 -20.95
CA CYS A 365 26.29 1.48 -20.34
C CYS A 365 25.60 2.79 -19.92
N ASP A 366 25.19 3.60 -20.91
CA ASP A 366 24.43 4.84 -20.69
C ASP A 366 22.94 4.55 -20.39
N LEU A 367 22.71 3.55 -19.53
CA LEU A 367 21.42 3.16 -18.99
C LEU A 367 21.09 4.11 -17.83
N TYR A 368 19.85 4.59 -17.77
CA TYR A 368 19.38 5.42 -16.66
C TYR A 368 17.88 5.22 -16.47
N ILE A 369 17.40 5.41 -15.24
CA ILE A 369 15.98 5.26 -14.92
C ILE A 369 15.21 6.46 -15.49
N ASN A 370 14.33 6.21 -16.47
CA ASN A 370 13.39 7.22 -16.94
C ASN A 370 12.21 7.37 -15.99
N LYS A 371 11.72 6.24 -15.45
CA LYS A 371 10.51 6.18 -14.62
C LYS A 371 10.54 5.10 -13.53
N VAL A 372 9.88 5.40 -12.42
CA VAL A 372 9.59 4.51 -11.29
C VAL A 372 8.11 4.63 -10.95
N ILE A 373 7.30 3.74 -11.50
CA ILE A 373 5.86 3.72 -11.24
C ILE A 373 5.56 2.81 -10.07
N HIS A 374 4.91 3.35 -9.03
CA HIS A 374 4.38 2.59 -7.90
C HIS A 374 2.86 2.64 -7.88
N GLN A 375 2.22 1.48 -7.78
CA GLN A 375 0.77 1.37 -7.61
C GLN A 375 0.38 0.36 -6.52
N THR A 376 -0.58 0.75 -5.70
CA THR A 376 -1.16 -0.05 -4.62
C THR A 376 -2.68 -0.10 -4.73
N PHE A 377 -3.24 -1.17 -4.17
CA PHE A 377 -4.67 -1.29 -3.92
C PHE A 377 -4.90 -1.94 -2.56
N VAL A 378 -5.83 -1.40 -1.78
CA VAL A 378 -6.32 -2.00 -0.53
C VAL A 378 -7.84 -1.77 -0.42
N GLU A 379 -8.55 -2.82 0.00
CA GLU A 379 -9.97 -2.79 0.33
C GLU A 379 -10.17 -3.34 1.73
N VAL A 380 -10.62 -2.50 2.66
CA VAL A 380 -10.84 -2.83 4.06
C VAL A 380 -12.33 -3.00 4.32
N ASN A 381 -12.72 -4.18 4.81
CA ASN A 381 -14.10 -4.57 5.08
C ASN A 381 -14.23 -5.32 6.43
N GLU A 382 -15.42 -5.86 6.70
CA GLU A 382 -15.73 -6.53 7.97
C GLU A 382 -14.93 -7.81 8.22
N GLU A 383 -14.50 -8.48 7.16
CA GLU A 383 -13.84 -9.79 7.23
C GLU A 383 -12.32 -9.64 7.27
N GLY A 384 -11.79 -8.54 6.74
CA GLY A 384 -10.36 -8.29 6.66
C GLY A 384 -10.02 -7.21 5.66
N THR A 385 -8.88 -7.42 5.01
CA THR A 385 -8.63 -6.90 3.67
C THR A 385 -9.04 -7.97 2.65
N GLU A 386 -10.20 -7.80 2.01
CA GLU A 386 -10.94 -8.69 1.08
C GLU A 386 -11.36 -10.13 1.50
N ALA A 387 -12.61 -10.50 1.14
CA ALA A 387 -13.57 -11.49 1.71
C ALA A 387 -13.26 -13.03 1.64
N ALA A 388 -14.00 -13.99 2.25
CA ALA A 388 -15.39 -13.94 2.79
C ALA A 388 -15.77 -15.00 3.89
N GLY A 389 -16.69 -14.65 4.81
CA GLY A 389 -17.49 -15.51 5.74
C GLY A 389 -16.74 -16.24 6.88
N VAL A 390 -17.24 -16.46 8.11
CA VAL A 390 -18.54 -16.28 8.82
C VAL A 390 -18.25 -15.98 10.32
N THR A 391 -19.14 -15.29 11.05
CA THR A 391 -18.94 -14.85 12.46
C THR A 391 -19.56 -15.79 13.51
N ILE A 392 -18.92 -15.92 14.68
CA ILE A 392 -19.47 -16.53 15.91
C ILE A 392 -19.42 -15.50 17.05
N THR A 393 -20.49 -15.38 17.84
CA THR A 393 -20.61 -14.43 18.96
C THR A 393 -20.64 -15.12 20.32
N GLY A 394 -19.85 -14.60 21.27
CA GLY A 394 -19.96 -14.88 22.71
C GLY A 394 -19.63 -13.60 23.50
N MET A 395 -20.32 -13.37 24.62
CA MET A 395 -20.07 -12.21 25.51
C MET A 395 -19.22 -12.62 26.72
N PRO A 396 -18.16 -11.86 27.06
CA PRO A 396 -17.54 -11.89 28.39
C PRO A 396 -18.14 -10.83 29.33
N ILE A 397 -17.75 -10.91 30.61
CA ILE A 397 -18.18 -10.03 31.71
C ILE A 397 -17.01 -9.12 32.09
N ILE A 398 -17.27 -7.84 32.34
CA ILE A 398 -16.25 -6.81 32.60
C ILE A 398 -15.95 -6.70 34.11
N ILE A 399 -14.67 -6.69 34.49
CA ILE A 399 -14.21 -6.29 35.84
C ILE A 399 -13.03 -5.31 35.69
N GLY A 400 -13.33 -4.02 35.56
CA GLY A 400 -12.30 -2.99 35.38
C GLY A 400 -12.85 -1.75 34.68
N GLY A 401 -12.09 -0.66 34.70
CA GLY A 401 -12.51 0.64 34.14
C GLY A 401 -13.06 0.52 32.71
N GLY A 402 -14.25 1.10 32.49
CA GLY A 402 -15.07 0.85 31.29
C GLY A 402 -14.38 1.11 29.94
N PRO A 403 -14.91 0.50 28.86
CA PRO A 403 -14.23 0.33 27.59
C PRO A 403 -13.78 1.63 26.91
N VAL A 404 -12.63 1.56 26.25
CA VAL A 404 -12.08 2.64 25.44
C VAL A 404 -12.88 2.77 24.14
N ASP A 405 -13.41 3.95 23.82
CA ASP A 405 -14.08 4.21 22.53
C ASP A 405 -13.05 4.62 21.45
N PHE A 406 -12.59 3.66 20.66
CA PHE A 406 -11.65 3.88 19.56
C PHE A 406 -12.40 4.15 18.24
N ARG A 407 -12.72 5.42 18.02
CA ARG A 407 -13.56 5.88 16.91
C ARG A 407 -12.75 6.57 15.80
N VAL A 408 -12.55 5.87 14.69
CA VAL A 408 -11.79 6.31 13.52
C VAL A 408 -12.68 7.11 12.55
N ASP A 409 -13.19 8.26 13.01
CA ASP A 409 -14.12 9.11 12.25
C ASP A 409 -13.48 10.40 11.70
N ARG A 410 -12.17 10.50 11.74
CA ARG A 410 -11.35 11.66 11.37
C ARG A 410 -10.05 11.18 10.73
N PRO A 411 -9.24 12.07 10.11
CA PRO A 411 -8.00 11.65 9.47
C PRO A 411 -7.06 10.89 10.39
N PHE A 412 -6.44 9.85 9.85
CA PHE A 412 -5.61 8.90 10.59
C PHE A 412 -4.50 8.36 9.71
N LEU A 413 -3.46 7.83 10.34
CA LEU A 413 -2.44 7.03 9.70
C LEU A 413 -2.71 5.55 9.98
N PHE A 414 -2.33 4.67 9.06
CA PHE A 414 -2.26 3.25 9.36
C PHE A 414 -1.05 2.59 8.70
N LEU A 415 -0.60 1.52 9.33
CA LEU A 415 0.49 0.66 8.87
C LEU A 415 -0.04 -0.76 8.75
N ILE A 416 0.48 -1.54 7.80
CA ILE A 416 0.38 -3.00 7.82
C ILE A 416 1.80 -3.51 8.03
N ARG A 417 2.09 -4.19 9.15
CA ARG A 417 3.45 -4.66 9.52
C ARG A 417 3.54 -6.18 9.52
N HIS A 418 4.67 -6.73 9.11
CA HIS A 418 5.00 -8.15 9.30
C HIS A 418 5.74 -8.30 10.64
N LYS A 419 5.07 -8.89 11.65
CA LYS A 419 5.49 -8.84 13.07
C LYS A 419 6.92 -9.36 13.27
N LYS A 420 7.25 -10.54 12.75
CA LYS A 420 8.56 -11.19 12.88
C LYS A 420 9.73 -10.30 12.45
N SER A 421 9.56 -9.53 11.38
CA SER A 421 10.61 -8.68 10.80
C SER A 421 10.52 -7.21 11.16
N LYS A 422 9.42 -6.78 11.80
CA LYS A 422 9.02 -5.37 12.00
C LYS A 422 8.93 -4.51 10.72
N ALA A 423 9.13 -5.09 9.53
CA ALA A 423 9.03 -4.36 8.27
C ALA A 423 7.58 -3.92 7.99
N ILE A 424 7.41 -2.64 7.66
CA ILE A 424 6.15 -2.08 7.20
C ILE A 424 5.91 -2.54 5.75
N LEU A 425 4.86 -3.33 5.55
CA LEU A 425 4.41 -3.79 4.24
C LEU A 425 3.66 -2.67 3.51
N PHE A 426 2.81 -1.92 4.22
CA PHE A 426 2.06 -0.78 3.68
C PHE A 426 1.96 0.36 4.68
N MET A 427 1.95 1.59 4.17
CA MET A 427 1.79 2.81 4.95
C MET A 427 0.73 3.70 4.28
N GLY A 428 -0.24 4.17 5.07
CA GLY A 428 -1.37 4.98 4.61
C GLY A 428 -1.61 6.22 5.47
N CYS A 429 -2.03 7.30 4.81
CA CYS A 429 -2.54 8.52 5.43
C CYS A 429 -3.90 8.83 4.81
N ILE A 430 -4.98 8.70 5.59
CA ILE A 430 -6.36 8.83 5.10
C ILE A 430 -6.93 10.15 5.56
N THR A 431 -7.08 11.08 4.61
CA THR A 431 -7.74 12.38 4.81
C THR A 431 -9.19 12.36 4.32
N LYS A 432 -9.50 11.48 3.35
CA LYS A 432 -10.80 11.29 2.72
C LYS A 432 -11.14 9.79 2.65
N ALA A 433 -11.95 9.30 3.57
CA ALA A 433 -12.50 7.94 3.51
C ALA A 433 -13.46 7.77 2.30
N THR A 434 -13.73 6.52 1.91
CA THR A 434 -14.61 6.22 0.77
C THR A 434 -16.08 6.44 1.16
N ALA A 435 -16.82 7.19 0.36
CA ALA A 435 -18.24 7.45 0.64
C ALA A 435 -19.06 6.15 0.60
N ALA A 436 -20.02 6.03 1.53
CA ALA A 436 -20.93 4.89 1.62
C ALA A 436 -21.61 4.60 0.26
N LYS A 437 -21.44 3.38 -0.26
CA LYS A 437 -22.13 2.98 -1.50
C LYS A 437 -23.60 2.77 -1.17
N LYS A 438 -24.48 3.65 -1.65
CA LYS A 438 -25.93 3.36 -1.67
C LYS A 438 -26.19 2.16 -2.57
N VAL A 439 -26.24 0.97 -1.97
CA VAL A 439 -26.60 -0.28 -2.65
C VAL A 439 -28.02 -0.13 -3.19
N THR A 440 -28.11 0.14 -4.49
CA THR A 440 -29.37 0.01 -5.24
C THR A 440 -29.32 -1.37 -5.87
N SER A 441 -29.71 -2.40 -5.11
CA SER A 441 -29.61 -3.80 -5.51
C SER A 441 -30.60 -4.16 -6.61
N CYS A 442 -30.23 -3.91 -7.86
CA CYS A 442 -30.83 -4.63 -8.99
C CYS A 442 -30.23 -6.04 -9.07
N MET A 443 -30.62 -6.92 -8.14
CA MET A 443 -30.38 -8.35 -8.29
C MET A 443 -31.28 -8.90 -9.41
N THR A 444 -30.75 -9.02 -10.62
CA THR A 444 -31.16 -10.01 -11.63
C THR A 444 -30.20 -9.97 -12.81
N ASN A 445 -29.06 -10.68 -12.71
CA ASN A 445 -28.40 -11.19 -13.91
C ASN A 445 -29.19 -12.41 -14.41
N LYS A 446 -30.21 -12.16 -15.23
CA LYS A 446 -30.72 -13.15 -16.19
C LYS A 446 -30.56 -12.56 -17.59
N PRO A 447 -29.92 -13.26 -18.54
CA PRO A 447 -29.83 -12.78 -19.91
C PRO A 447 -31.25 -12.75 -20.50
N CYS A 448 -31.63 -11.61 -21.08
CA CYS A 448 -32.86 -11.54 -21.87
C CYS A 448 -32.64 -12.35 -23.15
N MET A 449 -33.21 -13.56 -23.21
CA MET A 449 -33.32 -14.32 -24.45
C MET A 449 -34.06 -13.48 -25.49
N LYS A 450 -33.51 -13.42 -26.71
CA LYS A 450 -34.22 -12.90 -27.87
C LYS A 450 -35.39 -13.82 -28.19
N MET A 451 -36.63 -13.36 -28.03
CA MET A 451 -37.74 -13.91 -28.78
C MET A 451 -37.89 -13.12 -30.08
N TYR A 452 -37.72 -13.82 -31.21
CA TYR A 452 -38.10 -13.34 -32.54
C TYR A 452 -39.62 -13.52 -32.68
N ASP A 453 -40.37 -12.50 -32.28
CA ASP A 453 -41.81 -12.38 -32.48
C ASP A 453 -42.15 -10.88 -32.53
N GLY A 454 -43.00 -10.46 -33.47
CA GLY A 454 -43.32 -9.06 -33.76
C GLY A 454 -44.26 -8.37 -32.75
N SER A 455 -44.28 -8.80 -31.49
CA SER A 455 -45.23 -8.32 -30.47
C SER A 455 -44.63 -7.30 -29.48
N PRO A 456 -45.37 -6.24 -29.08
CA PRO A 456 -44.86 -5.24 -28.15
C PRO A 456 -44.79 -5.77 -26.70
N ALA A 457 -43.59 -5.77 -26.12
CA ALA A 457 -43.35 -6.25 -24.77
C ALA A 457 -44.13 -5.45 -23.69
N LYS A 458 -45.00 -6.13 -22.95
CA LYS A 458 -45.70 -5.56 -21.78
C LYS A 458 -44.78 -5.56 -20.54
N HIS A 459 -44.46 -4.37 -20.06
CA HIS A 459 -44.16 -4.00 -18.66
C HIS A 459 -43.43 -5.03 -17.75
N CYS A 460 -42.13 -4.83 -17.54
CA CYS A 460 -41.42 -5.25 -16.32
C CYS A 460 -40.76 -4.03 -15.63
N CYS A 461 -40.88 -3.96 -14.30
CA CYS A 461 -40.32 -2.96 -13.38
C CYS A 461 -40.72 -1.47 -13.56
N GLY A 462 -41.34 -0.91 -12.51
CA GLY A 462 -41.91 0.43 -12.48
C GLY A 462 -40.92 1.58 -12.23
N CYS A 463 -40.03 1.86 -13.18
CA CYS A 463 -39.27 3.12 -13.22
C CYS A 463 -39.69 3.96 -14.42
N LYS A 464 -40.54 4.99 -14.22
CA LYS A 464 -40.91 5.95 -15.29
C LYS A 464 -39.77 6.92 -15.60
N PHE A 465 -38.82 6.49 -16.41
CA PHE A 465 -37.88 7.38 -17.09
C PHE A 465 -38.54 7.98 -18.34
N GLN A 466 -38.69 9.30 -18.42
CA GLN A 466 -39.06 9.98 -19.67
C GLN A 466 -37.82 10.12 -20.57
N PHE A 467 -37.58 9.13 -21.42
CA PHE A 467 -36.69 9.31 -22.57
C PHE A 467 -37.42 10.10 -23.67
N LYS A 468 -36.74 11.09 -24.28
CA LYS A 468 -37.15 11.62 -25.58
C LYS A 468 -36.62 10.68 -26.66
N ASP A 469 -37.54 9.98 -27.31
CA ASP A 469 -37.28 9.15 -28.49
C ASP A 469 -36.62 9.97 -29.61
N PRO A 470 -35.35 9.68 -29.99
CA PRO A 470 -34.64 10.46 -31.00
C PRO A 470 -35.18 10.25 -32.42
N THR A 471 -36.05 9.26 -32.64
CA THR A 471 -36.73 9.06 -33.93
C THR A 471 -37.89 10.02 -34.16
N LYS A 472 -38.29 10.79 -33.14
CA LYS A 472 -39.42 11.72 -33.20
C LYS A 472 -39.03 13.15 -32.87
N LYS A 473 -39.31 14.08 -33.79
CA LYS A 473 -39.26 15.52 -33.53
C LYS A 473 -40.68 16.06 -33.59
N ASN A 474 -41.12 16.70 -32.49
CA ASN A 474 -42.50 17.17 -32.31
C ASN A 474 -43.59 16.10 -32.56
N GLY A 475 -43.30 14.84 -32.22
CA GLY A 475 -44.26 13.73 -32.30
C GLY A 475 -44.32 12.99 -33.65
N GLN A 476 -43.78 13.55 -34.73
CA GLN A 476 -43.74 12.89 -36.04
C GLN A 476 -42.46 12.06 -36.24
N PRO A 477 -42.53 10.90 -36.93
CA PRO A 477 -41.35 10.08 -37.26
C PRO A 477 -40.40 10.80 -38.20
N GLN A 478 -39.09 10.64 -38.02
CA GLN A 478 -38.07 11.11 -38.96
C GLN A 478 -37.53 9.97 -39.83
N ASP A 479 -37.18 10.27 -41.09
CA ASP A 479 -36.46 9.34 -41.96
C ASP A 479 -35.13 8.89 -41.29
N PRO A 480 -34.92 7.57 -41.08
CA PRO A 480 -33.69 7.04 -40.50
C PRO A 480 -32.40 7.52 -41.18
N LYS A 481 -32.41 7.76 -42.50
CA LYS A 481 -31.24 8.24 -43.25
C LYS A 481 -30.86 9.67 -42.88
N VAL A 482 -31.83 10.50 -42.48
CA VAL A 482 -31.59 11.89 -42.02
C VAL A 482 -31.01 11.91 -40.61
N VAL A 483 -31.47 11.01 -39.73
CA VAL A 483 -30.93 10.84 -38.37
C VAL A 483 -29.47 10.35 -38.43
N LEU A 484 -29.20 9.32 -39.24
CA LEU A 484 -27.86 8.75 -39.40
C LEU A 484 -26.85 9.76 -39.98
N ARG A 485 -27.26 10.57 -40.98
CA ARG A 485 -26.42 11.63 -41.54
C ARG A 485 -26.06 12.70 -40.51
N LYS A 486 -26.97 13.08 -39.60
CA LYS A 486 -26.69 14.06 -38.54
C LYS A 486 -25.78 13.53 -37.44
N LEU A 487 -25.84 12.24 -37.13
CA LEU A 487 -24.91 11.60 -36.21
C LEU A 487 -23.50 11.56 -36.83
N LYS A 488 -23.34 11.07 -38.07
CA LYS A 488 -22.04 11.01 -38.74
C LYS A 488 -21.38 12.40 -38.93
N LYS A 489 -22.16 13.45 -39.24
CA LYS A 489 -21.61 14.81 -39.46
C LYS A 489 -21.01 15.47 -38.21
N ASN A 490 -21.30 14.96 -37.01
CA ASN A 490 -20.83 15.52 -35.73
C ASN A 490 -19.68 14.72 -35.08
N CYS A 491 -19.19 13.66 -35.74
CA CYS A 491 -18.17 12.75 -35.22
C CYS A 491 -16.84 12.77 -36.02
N ASN A 492 -16.62 13.78 -36.87
CA ASN A 492 -15.37 14.03 -37.61
C ASN A 492 -14.71 12.79 -38.25
N GLY A 493 -15.51 11.86 -38.79
CA GLY A 493 -15.00 10.75 -39.60
C GLY A 493 -14.37 9.58 -38.82
N GLU A 494 -14.46 9.53 -37.49
CA GLU A 494 -14.05 8.34 -36.73
C GLU A 494 -15.15 7.26 -36.70
N ASP A 495 -14.74 6.01 -36.95
CA ASP A 495 -15.63 4.89 -37.23
C ASP A 495 -16.29 4.34 -35.94
N CYS A 496 -17.47 4.87 -35.62
CA CYS A 496 -18.20 4.56 -34.40
C CYS A 496 -18.78 3.14 -34.38
N ARG A 497 -18.04 2.19 -33.80
CA ARG A 497 -18.59 0.89 -33.36
C ARG A 497 -19.42 1.05 -32.08
N GLU A 498 -20.47 0.25 -31.94
CA GLU A 498 -21.61 0.45 -31.02
C GLU A 498 -21.33 0.44 -29.50
N SER A 499 -20.07 0.30 -29.05
CA SER A 499 -19.71 0.11 -27.64
C SER A 499 -19.16 1.35 -26.91
N CYS A 500 -19.07 2.52 -27.55
CA CYS A 500 -18.44 3.72 -26.96
C CYS A 500 -19.37 4.94 -26.82
N LEU A 501 -20.16 4.98 -25.73
CA LEU A 501 -20.73 6.21 -25.19
C LEU A 501 -20.13 6.53 -23.82
N THR A 502 -18.91 7.08 -23.84
CA THR A 502 -18.22 7.53 -22.63
C THR A 502 -18.75 8.87 -22.10
N GLU A 503 -18.46 9.14 -20.83
CA GLU A 503 -19.00 10.21 -19.97
C GLU A 503 -19.01 11.63 -20.58
N LYS A 504 -18.14 11.90 -21.56
CA LYS A 504 -18.11 13.18 -22.32
C LYS A 504 -19.43 13.47 -23.06
N CYS A 505 -20.15 12.46 -23.54
CA CYS A 505 -21.46 12.70 -24.18
C CYS A 505 -22.51 13.22 -23.18
N LEU A 506 -22.55 12.66 -21.97
CA LEU A 506 -23.54 13.01 -20.95
C LEU A 506 -23.38 14.47 -20.47
N LYS A 507 -22.15 14.95 -20.34
CA LYS A 507 -21.86 16.35 -19.96
C LYS A 507 -22.29 17.38 -21.03
N LYS A 508 -22.31 17.01 -22.32
CA LYS A 508 -22.66 17.94 -23.41
C LYS A 508 -24.17 18.25 -23.52
N TYR A 509 -25.05 17.39 -22.98
CA TYR A 509 -26.51 17.50 -23.14
C TYR A 509 -27.28 18.13 -21.95
N LYS A 510 -26.59 18.77 -20.99
CA LYS A 510 -27.19 19.56 -19.88
C LYS A 510 -28.38 18.90 -19.16
N VAL A 511 -28.23 17.64 -18.74
CA VAL A 511 -29.23 16.96 -17.90
C VAL A 511 -29.28 17.63 -16.52
N LYS A 512 -30.34 18.41 -16.24
CA LYS A 512 -30.58 19.00 -14.91
C LYS A 512 -31.23 17.97 -13.98
N ASN A 513 -30.49 17.50 -12.98
CA ASN A 513 -31.09 16.81 -11.84
C ASN A 513 -31.94 17.79 -11.02
N THR A 514 -33.26 17.56 -10.97
CA THR A 514 -34.16 18.29 -10.06
C THR A 514 -35.07 17.32 -9.32
N CYS A 515 -34.61 16.86 -8.15
CA CYS A 515 -35.50 16.18 -7.20
C CYS A 515 -36.42 17.22 -6.55
N LYS A 516 -37.72 17.20 -6.88
CA LYS A 516 -38.77 17.87 -6.10
C LYS A 516 -39.56 16.84 -5.28
N VAL A 517 -39.43 16.91 -3.96
CA VAL A 517 -40.27 16.14 -3.03
C VAL A 517 -41.70 16.68 -3.08
N LYS A 518 -42.67 15.86 -3.50
CA LYS A 518 -44.10 16.17 -3.30
C LYS A 518 -44.59 15.50 -2.02
N LYS A 519 -44.83 16.30 -0.97
CA LYS A 519 -45.75 15.92 0.10
C LYS A 519 -47.13 15.65 -0.53
N ARG A 520 -47.76 14.53 -0.20
CA ARG A 520 -49.18 14.27 -0.49
C ARG A 520 -49.93 14.22 0.83
N SER A 521 -50.76 15.24 1.07
CA SER A 521 -51.90 15.14 1.98
C SER A 521 -53.11 14.62 1.19
N LYS A 522 -53.87 13.70 1.78
CA LYS A 522 -55.32 13.78 2.01
C LYS A 522 -55.84 12.48 2.64
N SER A 523 -56.94 12.61 3.35
CA SER A 523 -57.53 11.65 4.31
C SER A 523 -58.93 11.19 3.89
N ARG A 524 -59.44 10.16 4.60
CA ARG A 524 -60.81 9.59 4.61
C ARG A 524 -61.16 8.67 3.42
N GLN A 525 -61.34 7.35 3.63
CA GLN A 525 -62.48 6.61 4.22
C GLN A 525 -63.75 6.59 3.34
N PRO A 526 -64.63 5.56 3.46
CA PRO A 526 -64.63 4.44 4.42
C PRO A 526 -63.49 3.43 4.23
#